data_AF-A0A840PTF3-F1
#
_entry.id   AF-A0A840PTF3-F1
#
_cell.length_a   1.000
_cell.length_b   1.000
_cell.length_c   1.000
_cell.angle_alpha   90.00
_cell.angle_beta   90.00
_cell.angle_gamma   90.00
#
_symmetry.space_group_name_H-M   'P 1'
#
loop_
_entity.id
_entity.type
_entity.pdbx_description
1 polymer ?
#
loop_
_entity_poly.entity_id
_entity_poly.type
_entity_poly.pdbx_seq_one_letter_code
_entity_poly.pdbx_strand_id
1 'polypeptide(L)' 'MKLDNIDFQILQLLTHNARIQWKDLGELIHMSGQAIGNRIKKIRR' A
#
# COMPACT_ATOMS: atom_id res chain seq x y z
N MET A 1 10.42 11.65 6.15
CA MET A 1 9.55 11.36 5.00
C MET A 1 8.14 11.83 5.34
N LYS A 2 7.38 12.41 4.40
CA LYS A 2 5.99 12.79 4.63
C LYS A 2 5.08 11.73 4.02
N LEU A 3 4.25 11.09 4.83
CA LEU A 3 3.21 10.17 4.37
C LEU A 3 2.10 10.95 3.68
N ASP A 4 1.59 10.42 2.57
CA ASP A 4 0.44 10.96 1.86
C ASP A 4 -0.83 10.12 2.10
N ASN A 5 -1.96 10.59 1.58
CA ASN A 5 -3.25 9.92 1.72
C ASN A 5 -3.25 8.48 1.15
N ILE A 6 -2.43 8.20 0.14
CA ILE A 6 -2.32 6.85 -0.42
C ILE A 6 -1.60 5.93 0.55
N ASP A 7 -0.53 6.42 1.21
CA ASP A 7 0.17 5.63 2.23
C ASP A 7 -0.76 5.25 3.38
N PHE A 8 -1.64 6.18 3.81
CA PHE A 8 -2.66 5.89 4.82
C PHE A 8 -3.70 4.86 4.34
N GLN A 9 -4.17 4.95 3.09
CA GLN A 9 -5.09 3.94 2.52
C GLN A 9 -4.45 2.55 2.45
N ILE A 10 -3.18 2.47 2.05
CA ILE A 10 -2.43 1.20 2.02
C ILE A 10 -2.35 0.60 3.43
N LEU A 11 -2.00 1.41 4.44
CA LEU A 11 -1.94 0.95 5.83
C LEU A 11 -3.32 0.51 6.34
N GLN A 12 -4.39 1.23 6.02
CA GLN A 12 -5.75 0.85 6.39
C GLN A 12 -6.14 -0.50 5.77
N LEU A 13 -5.85 -0.74 4.50
CA LEU A 13 -6.15 -2.02 3.86
C LEU A 13 -5.31 -3.16 4.44
N LEU A 14 -4.03 -2.93 4.72
CA LEU A 14 -3.14 -3.90 5.35
C LEU A 14 -3.53 -4.23 6.79
N THR A 15 -4.10 -3.27 7.55
CA THR A 15 -4.62 -3.56 8.90
C THR A 15 -5.86 -4.46 8.87
N HIS A 16 -6.69 -4.37 7.82
CA HIS A 16 -7.84 -5.25 7.63
C HIS A 16 -7.44 -6.63 7.09
N ASN A 17 -6.46 -6.70 6.20
CA ASN A 17 -5.92 -7.95 5.68
C ASN A 17 -4.42 -7.83 5.36
N ALA A 18 -3.57 -8.18 6.32
CA ALA A 18 -2.11 -8.07 6.17
C ALA A 18 -1.51 -9.06 5.17
N ARG A 19 -2.26 -10.10 4.75
CA ARG A 19 -1.81 -11.13 3.81
C ARG A 19 -2.26 -10.87 2.36
N ILE A 20 -2.97 -9.77 2.11
CA ILE A 20 -3.39 -9.38 0.76
C ILE A 20 -2.17 -9.25 -0.17
N GLN A 21 -2.28 -9.76 -1.39
CA GLN A 21 -1.21 -9.59 -2.37
C GLN A 21 -1.18 -8.14 -2.85
N TRP A 22 0.00 -7.63 -3.17
CA TRP A 22 0.14 -6.24 -3.64
C TRP A 22 -0.59 -5.99 -4.96
N LYS A 23 -0.74 -7.02 -5.80
CA LYS A 23 -1.54 -6.94 -7.02
C LYS A 23 -2.98 -6.58 -6.67
N ASP A 24 -3.61 -7.39 -5.81
CA ASP A 24 -5.00 -7.21 -5.40
C ASP A 24 -5.19 -5.90 -4.61
N LEU A 25 -4.24 -5.53 -3.75
CA LEU A 25 -4.27 -4.26 -3.03
C LEU A 25 -4.18 -3.07 -3.99
N GLY A 26 -3.35 -3.18 -5.03
CA GLY A 26 -3.25 -2.19 -6.09
C GLY A 26 -4.55 -2.03 -6.86
N GLU A 27 -5.22 -3.13 -7.21
CA GLU A 27 -6.52 -3.11 -7.88
C GLU A 27 -7.59 -2.37 -7.05
N LEU A 28 -7.59 -2.52 -5.72
CA LEU A 28 -8.53 -1.84 -4.81
C LEU A 28 -8.37 -0.32 -4.77
N ILE A 29 -7.17 0.21 -5.04
CA ILE A 29 -6.88 1.65 -4.98
C ILE A 29 -6.37 2.23 -6.30
N HIS A 30 -6.63 1.55 -7.42
CA HIS A 30 -6.24 1.95 -8.77
C HIS A 30 -4.73 2.21 -8.93
N MET A 31 -3.92 1.33 -8.36
CA MET A 31 -2.46 1.35 -8.44
C MET A 31 -1.90 0.01 -8.93
N SER A 32 -0.68 0.02 -9.48
CA SER A 32 0.02 -1.24 -9.74
C SER A 32 0.62 -1.80 -8.45
N GLY A 33 0.67 -3.13 -8.33
CA GLY A 33 1.29 -3.78 -7.17
C GLY A 33 2.77 -3.41 -6.97
N GLN A 34 3.49 -3.08 -8.04
CA GLN A 34 4.86 -2.57 -7.95
C GLN A 34 4.91 -1.17 -7.29
N ALA A 35 3.97 -0.29 -7.62
CA ALA A 35 3.88 1.04 -7.02
C ALA A 35 3.53 0.95 -5.51
N ILE A 36 2.65 0.02 -5.13
CA ILE A 36 2.38 -0.31 -3.72
C ILE A 36 3.67 -0.74 -3.01
N GLY A 37 4.40 -1.71 -3.58
CA GLY A 37 5.65 -2.20 -2.98
C GLY A 37 6.69 -1.10 -2.78
N ASN A 38 6.81 -0.17 -3.72
CA ASN A 38 7.70 1.00 -3.59
C ASN A 38 7.28 1.93 -2.45
N ARG A 39 5.98 2.14 -2.25
CA ARG A 39 5.46 2.93 -1.10
C ARG A 39 5.72 2.23 0.22
N ILE A 40 5.43 0.95 0.35
CA ILE A 40 5.68 0.19 1.60
C ILE A 40 7.17 0.21 1.97
N LYS A 41 8.09 0.07 1.00
CA LYS A 41 9.53 0.20 1.22
C LYS A 41 9.93 1.56 1.77
N LYS A 42 9.25 2.62 1.34
CA LYS A 42 9.45 3.98 1.83
C LYS A 42 8.90 4.13 3.26
N ILE A 43 7.72 3.58 3.58
CA ILE A 43 7.09 3.67 4.91
C ILE A 43 7.93 3.00 6.01
N ARG A 44 8.54 1.85 5.72
CA ARG A 44 9.33 1.07 6.69
C ARG A 44 10.74 1.62 6.96
N ARG A 45 11.19 2.61 6.20
CA ARG A 45 12.52 3.22 6.31
C ARG A 45 12.46 4.50 7.12
#